data_AF-A0A1J1EBC4-F1
#
_entry.id   AF-A0A1J1EBC4-F1
#
_cell.length_a   1.000
_cell.length_b   1.000
_cell.length_c   1.000
_cell.angle_alpha   90.00
_cell.angle_beta   90.00
_cell.angle_gamma   90.00
#
_symmetry.space_group_name_H-M   'P 1'
#
loop_
_entity.id
_entity.type
_entity.pdbx_description
1 polymer ?
#
loop_
_entity_poly.entity_id
_entity_poly.type
_entity_poly.pdbx_seq_one_letter_code
_entity_poly.pdbx_strand_id
1 'polypeptide(L)' 'MIENLNGKIRKYTKNKLSFPTAAAVMKSTFLALRGATKKMVQTHTKLGNNFESIFNYF' A
#
# COMPACT_ATOMS: atom_id res chain seq x y z
N MET A 1 10.31 -7.49 3.89
CA MET A 1 9.67 -6.19 3.53
C MET A 1 8.78 -6.32 2.30
N ILE A 2 9.27 -6.93 1.20
CA ILE A 2 8.51 -7.17 -0.05
C ILE A 2 7.38 -8.20 0.12
N GLU A 3 7.63 -9.31 0.84
CA GLU A 3 6.64 -10.36 1.15
C GLU A 3 5.34 -9.79 1.78
N ASN A 4 5.49 -8.85 2.71
CA ASN A 4 4.38 -8.22 3.42
C ASN A 4 3.53 -7.32 2.50
N LEU A 5 4.16 -6.70 1.48
CA LEU A 5 3.48 -5.93 0.45
C LEU A 5 2.70 -6.86 -0.49
N ASN A 6 3.33 -7.94 -0.94
CA ASN A 6 2.73 -8.95 -1.80
C ASN A 6 1.51 -9.63 -1.14
N GLY A 7 1.60 -9.92 0.16
CA GLY A 7 0.49 -10.46 0.95
C GLY A 7 -0.72 -9.51 1.02
N LYS A 8 -0.50 -8.19 1.07
CA LYS A 8 -1.58 -7.20 1.05
C LYS A 8 -2.22 -7.10 -0.32
N ILE A 9 -1.43 -7.04 -1.38
CA ILE A 9 -1.96 -7.00 -2.75
C ILE A 9 -2.81 -8.25 -3.00
N ARG A 10 -2.31 -9.45 -2.66
CA ARG A 10 -3.11 -10.69 -2.71
C ARG A 10 -4.40 -10.63 -1.90
N LYS A 11 -4.38 -10.02 -0.70
CA LYS A 11 -5.59 -9.88 0.12
C LYS A 11 -6.64 -8.95 -0.53
N TYR A 12 -6.20 -7.83 -1.13
CA TYR A 12 -7.08 -6.89 -1.82
C TYR A 12 -7.61 -7.41 -3.16
N THR A 13 -6.89 -8.33 -3.81
CA THR A 13 -7.31 -8.94 -5.08
C THR A 13 -8.00 -10.31 -4.93
N LYS A 14 -7.99 -10.94 -3.75
CA LYS A 14 -8.54 -12.30 -3.50
C LYS A 14 -9.98 -12.48 -3.99
N ASN A 15 -10.82 -11.44 -3.91
CA ASN A 15 -12.23 -11.49 -4.30
C ASN A 15 -12.51 -10.82 -5.65
N LYS A 16 -11.48 -10.46 -6.42
CA LYS A 16 -11.58 -9.78 -7.72
C LYS A 16 -10.87 -10.62 -8.77
N LEU A 17 -11.57 -11.63 -9.31
CA LEU A 17 -11.07 -12.49 -10.39
C LEU A 17 -10.90 -11.72 -11.72
N SER A 18 -11.68 -10.65 -11.90
CA SER A 18 -11.52 -9.69 -12.99
C SER A 18 -11.88 -8.29 -12.51
N PHE A 19 -11.23 -7.29 -13.11
CA PHE A 19 -11.59 -5.89 -12.90
C PHE A 19 -12.33 -5.38 -14.14
N PRO A 20 -13.41 -4.60 -13.99
CA PRO A 20 -14.21 -4.12 -15.12
C PRO A 20 -13.45 -3.12 -16.00
N THR A 21 -12.44 -2.43 -15.46
CA THR A 21 -11.60 -1.47 -16.18
C THR A 21 -10.20 -1.40 -15.58
N ALA A 22 -9.19 -1.01 -16.36
CA ALA A 22 -7.81 -0.80 -15.89
C ALA A 22 -7.72 0.27 -14.77
N ALA A 23 -8.61 1.28 -14.80
CA ALA A 23 -8.71 2.29 -13.75
C ALA A 23 -9.15 1.67 -12.39
N ALA A 24 -10.01 0.66 -12.40
CA ALA A 24 -10.41 -0.04 -11.19
C ALA A 24 -9.24 -0.86 -10.60
N VAL A 25 -8.38 -1.44 -11.44
CA VAL A 25 -7.14 -2.09 -11.01
C VAL A 25 -6.24 -1.08 -10.30
N MET A 26 -5.94 0.05 -10.94
CA MET A 26 -5.07 1.09 -10.36
C MET A 26 -5.58 1.61 -9.02
N LYS A 27 -6.88 1.88 -8.90
CA LYS A 27 -7.49 2.34 -7.64
C LYS A 27 -7.38 1.29 -6.53
N SER A 28 -7.55 0.01 -6.85
CA SER A 28 -7.43 -1.08 -5.86
C SER A 28 -6.00 -1.27 -5.37
N THR A 29 -5.02 -1.18 -6.27
CA THR A 29 -3.59 -1.25 -5.94
C THR A 29 -3.16 -0.04 -5.12
N PHE A 30 -3.61 1.16 -5.50
CA PHE A 30 -3.35 2.38 -4.75
C PHE A 30 -3.88 2.29 -3.30
N LEU A 31 -5.08 1.76 -3.10
CA LEU A 31 -5.65 1.60 -1.76
C LEU A 31 -4.86 0.59 -0.90
N ALA A 32 -4.41 -0.51 -1.51
CA ALA A 32 -3.57 -1.51 -0.85
C ALA A 32 -2.21 -0.94 -0.42
N LEU A 33 -1.59 -0.15 -1.30
CA LEU A 33 -0.33 0.54 -1.03
C LEU A 33 -0.49 1.61 0.04
N ARG A 34 -1.50 2.47 -0.05
CA ARG A 34 -1.77 3.53 0.93
C ARG A 34 -1.94 2.99 2.35
N GLY A 35 -2.68 1.89 2.51
CA GLY A 35 -2.83 1.22 3.81
C GLY A 35 -1.53 0.60 4.32
N ALA A 36 -0.64 0.16 3.42
CA ALA A 36 0.68 -0.32 3.78
C ALA A 36 1.61 0.80 4.24
N THR A 37 1.67 1.91 3.49
CA THR A 37 2.52 3.06 3.79
C THR A 37 2.11 3.72 5.10
N LYS A 38 0.79 3.88 5.37
CA LYS A 38 0.30 4.45 6.65
C LYS A 38 0.75 3.64 7.87
N LYS A 39 0.74 2.31 7.78
CA LYS A 39 1.19 1.43 8.87
C LYS A 39 2.71 1.48 9.03
N MET A 40 3.46 1.55 7.94
CA MET A 40 4.92 1.68 7.97
C MET A 40 5.34 3.01 8.60
N VAL A 41 4.72 4.11 8.17
CA VAL A 41 4.83 5.44 8.78
C VAL A 41 4.58 5.34 10.28
N GLN A 42 3.42 4.84 10.73
CA GLN A 42 3.12 4.73 12.16
C GLN A 42 4.18 3.93 12.96
N THR A 43 4.75 2.87 12.38
CA THR A 43 5.85 2.11 12.98
C THR A 43 7.15 2.92 13.05
N HIS A 44 7.49 3.67 12.00
CA HIS A 44 8.69 4.54 11.98
C HIS A 44 8.60 5.70 12.96
N THR A 45 7.43 6.33 13.16
CA THR A 45 7.28 7.33 14.26
C THR A 45 7.48 6.74 15.63
N LYS A 46 7.01 5.50 15.86
CA LYS A 46 7.14 4.84 17.16
C LYS A 46 8.60 4.54 17.51
N LEU A 47 9.46 4.47 16.49
CA LEU A 47 10.89 4.24 16.61
C LEU A 47 11.72 5.52 16.43
N GLY A 48 11.07 6.67 16.25
CA GLY A 48 11.69 7.98 16.01
C GLY A 48 12.35 8.07 14.63
N ASN A 49 11.67 8.69 13.64
CA ASN A 49 12.27 9.31 12.45
C ASN A 49 11.24 10.11 11.63
N ASN A 50 11.68 11.23 11.06
CA ASN A 50 10.89 12.29 10.43
C ASN A 50 10.15 11.85 9.14
N PHE A 51 8.84 12.09 9.11
CA PHE A 51 7.93 11.60 8.06
C PHE A 51 7.96 12.31 6.71
N GLU A 52 8.64 13.44 6.63
CA GLU A 52 8.66 14.27 5.42
C GLU A 52 9.27 13.56 4.20
N SER A 53 10.06 12.49 4.37
CA SER A 53 10.86 11.93 3.27
C SER A 53 10.12 11.01 2.30
N ILE A 54 9.00 10.37 2.67
CA ILE A 54 8.43 9.28 1.84
C ILE A 54 7.40 9.81 0.82
N PHE A 55 6.68 10.89 1.16
CA PHE A 55 5.71 11.49 0.24
C PHE A 55 6.35 12.44 -0.78
N ASN A 56 7.55 12.96 -0.50
CA ASN A 56 8.30 13.83 -1.41
C ASN A 56 9.05 13.08 -2.53
N TYR A 57 8.94 11.74 -2.60
CA TYR A 57 9.62 10.90 -3.59
C TYR A 57 8.69 10.32 -4.68
N PHE A 58 7.43 10.78 -4.74
CA PHE A 58 6.45 10.49 -5.79
C PHE A 58 5.87 11.78 -6.35
#